data_AF-A0AAD6B4C3-F1
#
_entry.id   AF-A0AAD6B4C3-F1
#
_cell.length_a   1.000
_cell.length_b   1.000
_cell.length_c   1.000
_cell.angle_alpha   90.00
_cell.angle_beta   90.00
_cell.angle_gamma   90.00
#
_symmetry.space_group_name_H-M   'P 1'
#
loop_
_entity.id
_entity.type
_entity.pdbx_description
1 polymer ?
#
loop_
_entity_poly.entity_id
_entity_poly.type
_entity_poly.pdbx_seq_one_letter_code
_entity_poly.pdbx_strand_id
1 'polypeptide(L)' 'MAGLSESCSHVGAVLFAIEAGVKMRETASCTTEKCKWLMPSHVKKIPAAPVAMIDFSSAKSKKQKLDDAIA' A
#
# COMPACT_ATOMS: atom_id res chain seq x y z
N MET A 1 -24.47 -31.17 -27.25
CA MET A 1 -25.11 -31.29 -25.94
C MET A 1 -24.00 -31.48 -24.92
N ALA A 2 -23.73 -30.42 -24.15
CA ALA A 2 -23.39 -30.43 -22.72
C ALA A 2 -23.31 -31.77 -21.94
N GLY A 3 -22.56 -32.81 -22.29
CA GLY A 3 -22.34 -33.99 -21.43
C GLY A 3 -21.99 -33.62 -19.97
N LEU A 4 -22.26 -34.52 -19.03
CA LEU A 4 -22.00 -34.26 -17.59
C LEU A 4 -20.51 -33.98 -17.29
N SER A 5 -19.60 -34.56 -18.09
CA SER A 5 -18.14 -34.37 -17.98
C SER A 5 -17.64 -33.03 -18.55
N GLU A 6 -18.26 -32.55 -19.62
CA GLU A 6 -17.97 -31.22 -20.17
C GLU A 6 -18.52 -30.13 -19.23
N SER A 7 -19.69 -30.35 -18.61
CA SER A 7 -20.24 -29.46 -17.58
C SER A 7 -19.33 -29.33 -16.35
N CYS A 8 -18.73 -30.42 -15.86
CA CYS A 8 -17.81 -30.34 -14.71
C CYS A 8 -16.48 -29.68 -15.06
N SER A 9 -16.02 -29.80 -16.32
CA SER A 9 -14.82 -29.11 -16.81
C SER A 9 -15.01 -27.59 -16.83
N HIS A 10 -16.20 -27.11 -17.22
CA HIS A 10 -16.53 -25.68 -17.16
C HIS A 10 -16.59 -25.16 -15.73
N VAL A 11 -17.21 -25.91 -14.81
CA VAL A 11 -17.24 -25.53 -13.39
C VAL A 11 -15.84 -25.50 -12.80
N GLY A 12 -14.99 -26.49 -13.12
CA GLY A 12 -13.59 -26.54 -12.70
C GLY A 12 -12.80 -25.33 -13.20
N ALA A 13 -12.93 -24.97 -14.48
CA ALA A 13 -12.25 -23.81 -15.06
C ALA A 13 -12.63 -22.49 -14.34
N VAL A 14 -13.91 -22.33 -13.99
CA VAL A 14 -14.39 -21.16 -13.23
C VAL A 14 -13.77 -21.12 -11.84
N LEU A 15 -13.73 -22.26 -11.13
CA LEU A 15 -13.13 -22.35 -9.81
C LEU A 15 -11.63 -22.01 -9.83
N PHE A 16 -10.88 -22.51 -10.81
CA PHE A 16 -9.47 -22.18 -10.98
C PHE A 16 -9.24 -20.69 -11.29
N ALA A 17 -10.10 -20.07 -12.11
CA ALA A 17 -10.01 -18.64 -12.39
C ALA A 17 -10.25 -17.80 -11.13
N ILE A 18 -11.23 -18.18 -10.30
CA ILE A 18 -11.50 -17.53 -9.00
C ILE A 18 -10.31 -17.68 -8.06
N GLU A 19 -9.77 -18.89 -7.92
CA GLU A 19 -8.61 -19.18 -7.06
C GLU A 19 -7.39 -18.34 -7.47
N ALA A 20 -7.08 -18.27 -8.76
CA ALA A 20 -5.98 -17.46 -9.28
C ALA A 20 -6.19 -15.96 -8.95
N GLY A 21 -7.41 -15.45 -9.15
CA GLY A 21 -7.75 -14.07 -8.80
C GLY A 21 -7.59 -13.76 -7.31
N VAL A 22 -8.02 -14.67 -6.43
CA VAL A 22 -7.85 -14.53 -4.97
C VAL A 22 -6.38 -14.54 -4.59
N LYS A 23 -5.58 -15.48 -5.12
CA LYS A 23 -4.14 -15.55 -4.87
C LYS A 23 -3.42 -14.29 -5.31
N MET A 24 -3.77 -13.73 -6.47
CA MET A 24 -3.19 -12.47 -6.96
C MET A 24 -3.53 -11.29 -6.03
N ARG A 25 -4.76 -11.25 -5.49
CA ARG A 25 -5.19 -10.21 -4.54
C ARG A 25 -4.48 -10.34 -3.19
N GLU A 26 -4.31 -11.54 -2.66
CA GLU A 26 -3.63 -11.76 -1.38
C GLU A 26 -2.12 -11.58 -1.48
N THR A 27 -1.54 -11.84 -2.66
CA THR A 27 -0.12 -11.62 -2.95
C THR A 27 0.18 -10.18 -3.40
N ALA A 28 -0.81 -9.28 -3.36
CA ALA A 28 -0.59 -7.87 -3.66
C ALA A 28 0.43 -7.29 -2.67
N SER A 29 1.68 -7.19 -3.12
CA SER A 29 2.78 -6.55 -2.39
C SER A 29 2.40 -5.12 -2.04
N CYS A 30 3.01 -4.58 -0.98
CA CYS A 30 2.92 -3.18 -0.54
C CYS A 30 3.21 -2.16 -1.66
N THR A 31 3.82 -2.60 -2.77
CA THR A 31 4.17 -1.84 -3.97
C THR A 31 3.14 -1.94 -5.10
N THR A 32 2.20 -2.88 -5.04
CA THR A 32 1.15 -3.11 -6.05
C THR A 32 0.10 -2.02 -5.99
N GLU A 33 -0.22 -1.59 -4.78
CA GLU A 33 -1.05 -0.42 -4.51
C GLU A 33 -0.17 0.82 -4.52
N LYS A 34 -0.72 1.96 -4.97
CA LYS A 34 -0.03 3.25 -4.83
C LYS A 34 0.36 3.45 -3.36
N CYS A 35 1.61 3.84 -3.10
CA CYS A 35 2.11 4.03 -1.75
C CYS A 35 1.13 4.89 -0.94
N LYS A 36 0.54 4.32 0.11
CA LYS A 36 -0.37 5.06 1.02
C LYS A 36 0.31 6.27 1.64
N TRP A 37 1.63 6.17 1.81
CA TRP A 37 2.51 7.29 2.12
C TRP A 37 2.88 8.05 0.84
N LEU A 38 1.90 8.74 0.26
CA LEU A 38 2.22 9.80 -0.69
C LEU A 38 2.91 10.91 0.09
N MET A 39 4.10 11.29 -0.34
CA MET A 39 4.77 12.50 0.16
C MET A 39 3.82 13.69 -0.01
N PRO A 40 3.62 14.53 1.03
CA PRO A 40 2.80 15.73 0.90
C PRO A 40 3.25 16.53 -0.32
N SER A 41 2.34 16.94 -1.20
CA SER A 41 2.66 17.56 -2.50
C SER A 41 3.51 18.85 -2.40
N HIS A 42 3.55 19.47 -1.22
CA HIS A 42 4.39 20.63 -0.92
C HIS A 42 5.87 20.28 -0.73
N VAL A 43 6.19 19.01 -0.41
CA VAL A 43 7.57 18.53 -0.22
C VAL A 43 8.07 17.96 -1.54
N LYS A 44 8.65 18.82 -2.39
CA LYS A 44 9.15 18.43 -3.72
C LYS A 44 10.56 17.83 -3.70
N LYS A 45 11.37 18.16 -2.67
CA LYS A 45 12.73 17.66 -2.47
C LYS A 45 13.01 17.54 -0.98
N ILE A 46 13.44 16.36 -0.54
CA ILE A 46 13.97 16.15 0.81
C ILE A 46 15.49 16.20 0.69
N PRO A 47 16.17 17.20 1.29
CA PRO A 47 17.62 17.24 1.29
C PRO A 47 18.16 16.05 2.10
N ALA A 48 19.23 15.43 1.61
CA ALA A 48 19.94 14.42 2.38
C ALA A 48 20.60 15.08 3.59
N ALA A 49 20.38 14.52 4.78
CA ALA A 49 20.98 14.98 6.02
C ALA A 49 21.63 13.81 6.75
N PRO A 50 22.74 14.01 7.48
CA PRO A 50 23.29 13.01 8.38
C PRO A 50 22.24 12.58 9.40
N VAL A 51 22.19 11.29 9.74
CA VAL A 51 21.19 10.75 10.70
C VAL A 51 21.21 11.50 12.04
N ALA A 52 22.40 11.92 12.49
CA ALA A 52 22.57 12.70 13.72
C ALA A 52 21.86 14.07 13.71
N MET A 53 21.55 14.61 12.52
CA MET A 53 20.86 15.89 12.34
C MET A 53 19.35 15.73 12.06
N ILE A 54 18.84 14.51 11.95
CA ILE A 54 17.43 14.26 11.67
C ILE A 54 16.64 14.25 13.00
N ASP A 55 15.67 15.15 13.12
CA ASP A 55 14.74 15.14 14.24
C ASP A 55 13.66 14.07 14.03
N PHE A 56 13.76 12.97 14.79
CA PHE A 56 12.81 11.85 14.79
C PHE A 56 11.63 12.04 15.76
N SER A 57 11.46 13.22 16.36
CA SER A 57 10.32 13.49 17.22
C SER A 57 8.99 13.36 16.45
N SER A 58 7.96 12.87 17.15
CA SER A 58 6.62 12.69 16.59
C SER A 58 6.05 14.02 16.08
N ALA A 59 5.21 13.94 15.05
CA ALA A 59 4.51 15.10 14.49
C ALA A 59 3.76 15.92 15.56
N LYS A 60 3.22 15.26 16.60
CA LYS A 60 2.57 15.94 17.73
C LYS A 60 3.55 16.80 18.53
N SER A 61 4.73 16.26 18.83
CA SER A 61 5.78 16.98 19.56
C SER A 61 6.33 18.15 18.73
N LYS A 62 6.52 17.95 17.42
CA LYS A 62 6.92 19.04 16.51
C LYS A 62 5.89 20.16 16.47
N LYS A 63 4.59 19.83 16.42
CA LYS A 63 3.52 20.83 16.46
C LYS A 63 3.53 21.62 17.76
N GLN A 64 3.66 20.96 18.91
CA GLN A 64 3.71 21.65 20.22
C GLN A 64 4.87 22.63 20.30
N LYS A 65 6.09 22.20 19.95
CA LYS A 65 7.27 23.09 19.95
C LYS A 65 7.10 24.33 19.06
N LEU A 66 6.37 24.20 17.94
CA LEU A 66 6.07 25.32 17.06
C LEU A 66 5.03 26.25 17.68
N ASP A 67 3.99 25.70 18.31
CA ASP A 67 2.95 26.45 19.03
C ASP A 67 3.58 27.27 20.18
N ASP A 68 4.43 26.63 20.98
CA ASP A 68 5.16 27.22 22.10
C ASP A 68 6.13 28.33 21.65
N ALA A 69 6.66 28.26 20.42
CA ALA A 69 7.60 29.23 19.89
C ALA A 69 6.94 30.47 19.25
N ILE A 70 5.63 30.42 19.02
CA ILE A 70 4.83 31.52 18.44
C ILE A 70 4.06 32.29 19.52
N ALA A 71 3.87 31.69 20.70
CA ALA A 71 3.28 32.30 21.89
C ALA A 71 4.23 33.31 22.57
#